data_AF-A0A2M8Q6W3-F1
#
_entry.id   AF-A0A2M8Q6W3-F1
#
_cell.length_a   1.000
_cell.length_b   1.000
_cell.length_c   1.000
_cell.angle_alpha   90.00
_cell.angle_beta   90.00
_cell.angle_gamma   90.00
#
_symmetry.space_group_name_H-M   'P 1'
#
loop_
_entity.id
_entity.type
_entity.pdbx_description
1 polymer ?
#
loop_
_entity_poly.entity_id
_entity_poly.type
_entity_poly.pdbx_seq_one_letter_code
_entity_poly.pdbx_strand_id
1 'polypeptide(L)'
;LGLKATFLATAGDAWIAAAALAPVLGRWADVYGIVRFPPAREGGLGRAFQSQLRPGDFVIASGTTLILALALGGARGLAALAIVWLVTHLLGRWWTRDLGGLTGDTYGALCEIAEVVVLATLTASIPVHLVGR
;
A
#
# COMPACT_ATOMS: atom_id res chain seq x y z
N LEU A 1 0.03 -12.97 -6.25
CA LEU A 1 -0.43 -13.94 -5.23
C LEU A 1 0.71 -14.72 -4.55
N GLY A 2 1.61 -15.39 -5.29
CA GLY A 2 2.65 -16.25 -4.69
C GLY A 2 3.51 -15.58 -3.60
N LEU A 3 4.04 -14.39 -3.87
CA LEU A 3 4.83 -13.61 -2.90
C LEU A 3 4.07 -13.30 -1.59
N LYS A 4 2.79 -12.92 -1.68
CA LYS A 4 1.97 -12.61 -0.50
C LYS A 4 1.76 -13.85 0.36
N ALA A 5 1.47 -14.99 -0.27
CA ALA A 5 1.32 -16.27 0.41
C ALA A 5 2.62 -16.68 1.12
N THR A 6 3.77 -16.49 0.46
CA THR A 6 5.09 -16.76 1.07
C THR A 6 5.31 -15.90 2.32
N PHE A 7 5.11 -14.57 2.23
CA PHE A 7 5.31 -13.70 3.39
C PHE A 7 4.36 -14.01 4.54
N LEU A 8 3.10 -14.30 4.25
CA LEU A 8 2.11 -14.68 5.27
C LEU A 8 2.47 -16.02 5.93
N ALA A 9 2.93 -17.00 5.15
CA ALA A 9 3.37 -18.29 5.68
C ALA A 9 4.59 -18.16 6.61
N THR A 10 5.44 -17.16 6.38
CA THR A 10 6.63 -16.90 7.19
C THR A 10 6.42 -15.81 8.25
N ALA A 11 5.20 -15.31 8.44
CA ALA A 11 4.93 -14.13 9.26
C ALA A 11 5.04 -14.36 10.78
N GLY A 12 5.02 -15.62 11.24
CA GLY A 12 5.05 -15.96 12.66
C GLY A 12 3.95 -15.23 13.44
N ASP A 13 4.30 -14.66 14.60
CA ASP A 13 3.36 -13.92 15.45
C ASP A 13 2.79 -12.65 14.81
N ALA A 14 3.46 -12.11 13.78
CA ALA A 14 3.02 -10.90 13.08
C ALA A 14 1.92 -11.17 12.04
N TRP A 15 1.48 -12.42 11.85
CA TRP A 15 0.58 -12.80 10.75
C TRP A 15 -0.75 -12.02 10.76
N ILE A 16 -1.36 -11.81 11.92
CA ILE A 16 -2.64 -11.07 12.05
C ILE A 16 -2.44 -9.62 11.60
N ALA A 17 -1.41 -8.97 12.15
CA ALA A 17 -1.09 -7.59 11.82
C ALA A 17 -0.75 -7.44 10.33
N ALA A 18 0.03 -8.38 9.77
CA ALA A 18 0.43 -8.39 8.37
C ALA A 18 -0.77 -8.60 7.43
N ALA A 19 -1.63 -9.58 7.72
CA ALA A 19 -2.82 -9.88 6.94
C ALA A 19 -3.86 -8.74 6.99
N ALA A 20 -3.97 -8.04 8.12
CA ALA A 20 -4.88 -6.91 8.27
C ALA A 20 -4.34 -5.63 7.63
N LEU A 21 -3.05 -5.29 7.86
CA LEU A 21 -2.47 -4.04 7.38
C LEU A 21 -2.20 -4.04 5.88
N ALA A 22 -1.90 -5.19 5.27
CA ALA A 22 -1.65 -5.27 3.84
C ALA A 22 -2.78 -4.65 3.01
N PRO A 23 -4.05 -5.11 3.07
CA PRO A 23 -5.13 -4.54 2.27
C PRO A 23 -5.46 -3.09 2.66
N VAL A 24 -5.28 -2.70 3.93
CA VAL A 24 -5.51 -1.33 4.39
C VAL A 24 -4.56 -0.36 3.71
N LEU A 25 -3.25 -0.66 3.75
CA LEU A 25 -2.23 0.20 3.14
C LEU A 25 -2.25 0.08 1.61
N GLY A 26 -2.66 -1.07 1.06
CA GLY A 26 -2.95 -1.23 -0.37
C GLY A 26 -4.03 -0.28 -0.86
N ARG A 27 -5.16 -0.20 -0.15
CA ARG A 27 -6.23 0.76 -0.45
C ARG A 27 -5.82 2.20 -0.23
N TRP A 28 -5.06 2.48 0.81
CA TRP A 28 -4.56 3.83 1.06
C TRP A 28 -3.63 4.30 -0.07
N ALA A 29 -2.80 3.42 -0.64
CA ALA A 29 -1.97 3.73 -1.81
C ALA A 29 -2.81 4.18 -3.02
N ASP A 30 -3.95 3.53 -3.27
CA ASP A 30 -4.90 3.95 -4.30
C ASP A 30 -5.44 5.35 -4.02
N VAL A 31 -5.94 5.60 -2.81
CA VAL A 31 -6.51 6.91 -2.42
C VAL A 31 -5.47 8.02 -2.59
N TYR A 32 -4.24 7.79 -2.11
CA TYR A 32 -3.14 8.73 -2.30
C TYR A 32 -2.84 8.96 -3.79
N GLY A 33 -2.81 7.88 -4.58
CA GLY A 33 -2.60 7.93 -6.03
C GLY A 33 -3.64 8.80 -6.74
N ILE A 34 -4.93 8.57 -6.43
CA ILE A 34 -6.06 9.30 -7.00
C ILE A 34 -6.01 10.78 -6.64
N VAL A 35 -5.64 11.13 -5.40
CA VAL A 35 -5.56 12.53 -4.96
C VAL A 35 -4.35 13.25 -5.55
N ARG A 36 -3.20 12.57 -5.64
CA ARG A 36 -1.91 13.23 -5.93
C ARG A 36 -1.61 13.37 -7.42
N PHE A 37 -2.11 12.46 -8.26
CA PHE A 37 -1.68 12.33 -9.65
C PHE A 37 -2.85 12.41 -10.62
N PRO A 38 -2.62 12.90 -11.86
CA PRO A 38 -3.67 13.01 -12.86
C PRO A 38 -4.11 11.64 -13.39
N PRO A 39 -5.37 11.47 -13.80
CA PRO A 39 -5.80 10.27 -14.52
C PRO A 39 -5.29 10.32 -15.97
N ALA A 40 -4.88 9.18 -16.53
CA ALA A 40 -4.28 9.12 -17.88
C ALA A 40 -5.27 9.39 -19.03
N ARG A 41 -6.57 9.18 -18.80
CA ARG A 41 -7.62 9.34 -19.82
C ARG A 41 -8.85 10.03 -19.25
N GLU A 42 -9.47 10.89 -20.04
CA GLU A 42 -10.79 11.44 -19.73
C GLU A 42 -11.83 10.31 -19.69
N GLY A 43 -12.64 10.25 -18.62
CA GLY A 43 -13.62 9.19 -18.39
C GLY A 43 -13.06 7.88 -17.79
N GLY A 44 -11.76 7.78 -17.54
CA GLY A 44 -11.18 6.61 -16.87
C GLY A 44 -11.57 6.49 -15.39
N LEU A 45 -11.38 5.30 -14.82
CA LEU A 45 -11.71 4.98 -13.42
C LEU A 45 -11.16 6.02 -12.42
N GLY A 46 -9.91 6.47 -12.59
CA GLY A 46 -9.32 7.52 -11.76
C GLY A 46 -10.07 8.85 -11.81
N ARG A 47 -10.62 9.23 -12.97
CA ARG A 47 -11.43 10.46 -13.13
C ARG A 47 -12.78 10.32 -12.42
N ALA A 48 -13.42 9.16 -12.52
CA ALA A 48 -14.69 8.87 -11.86
C ALA A 48 -14.59 8.90 -10.33
N PHE A 49 -13.45 8.47 -9.78
CA PHE A 49 -13.16 8.58 -8.35
C PHE A 49 -12.75 10.01 -7.95
N GLN A 50 -11.92 10.69 -8.74
CA GLN A 50 -11.58 12.10 -8.50
C GLN A 50 -12.79 13.01 -8.46
N SER A 51 -13.79 12.79 -9.32
CA SER A 51 -15.02 13.60 -9.33
C SER A 51 -15.91 13.40 -8.11
N GLN A 52 -15.70 12.33 -7.35
CA GLN A 52 -16.46 12.02 -6.13
C GLN A 52 -15.68 12.29 -4.84
N LEU A 53 -14.36 12.45 -4.94
CA LEU A 53 -13.47 12.67 -3.80
C LEU A 53 -13.70 14.04 -3.17
N ARG A 54 -14.05 14.04 -1.89
CA ARG A 54 -14.08 15.24 -1.06
C ARG A 54 -12.71 15.41 -0.37
N PRO A 55 -12.25 16.64 -0.12
CA PRO A 55 -10.99 16.87 0.60
C PRO A 55 -10.92 16.16 1.97
N GLY A 56 -12.08 15.98 2.63
CA GLY A 56 -12.18 15.26 3.90
C GLY A 56 -11.91 13.75 3.80
N ASP A 57 -12.17 13.13 2.64
CA ASP A 57 -12.04 11.68 2.47
C ASP A 57 -10.58 11.24 2.57
N PHE A 58 -9.66 12.04 2.02
CA PHE A 58 -8.21 11.78 2.13
C PHE A 58 -7.70 11.91 3.57
N VAL A 59 -8.21 12.90 4.31
CA VAL A 59 -7.85 13.10 5.72
C VAL A 59 -8.35 11.93 6.57
N ILE A 60 -9.59 11.50 6.36
CA ILE A 60 -10.17 10.35 7.06
C ILE A 60 -9.39 9.08 6.72
N ALA A 61 -9.15 8.80 5.44
CA ALA A 61 -8.39 7.62 5.00
C ALA A 61 -6.97 7.60 5.58
N SER A 62 -6.30 8.75 5.61
CA SER A 62 -4.94 8.85 6.17
C SER A 62 -4.94 8.73 7.68
N GLY A 63 -5.90 9.33 8.37
CA GLY A 63 -6.05 9.23 9.83
C GLY A 63 -6.33 7.79 10.28
N THR A 64 -7.29 7.11 9.64
CA THR A 64 -7.62 5.71 9.96
C THR A 64 -6.46 4.78 9.65
N THR A 65 -5.79 4.96 8.50
CA THR A 65 -4.61 4.16 8.13
C THR A 65 -3.46 4.35 9.12
N LEU A 66 -3.19 5.59 9.54
CA LEU A 66 -2.15 5.89 10.51
C LEU A 66 -2.44 5.24 11.88
N ILE A 67 -3.70 5.35 12.36
CA ILE A 67 -4.13 4.74 13.61
C ILE A 67 -3.97 3.22 13.55
N LEU A 68 -4.44 2.58 12.49
CA LEU A 68 -4.33 1.12 12.32
C LEU A 68 -2.88 0.66 12.19
N ALA A 69 -2.06 1.39 11.41
CA ALA A 69 -0.64 1.08 11.26
C ALA A 69 0.09 1.11 12.61
N LEU A 70 -0.18 2.12 13.44
CA LEU A 70 0.39 2.22 14.77
C LEU A 70 -0.16 1.14 15.71
N ALA A 71 -1.48 0.92 15.73
CA ALA A 71 -2.14 0.01 16.66
C ALA A 71 -1.78 -1.46 16.40
N LEU A 72 -1.68 -1.88 15.13
CA LEU A 72 -1.44 -3.27 14.75
C LEU A 72 0.05 -3.57 14.52
N GLY A 73 0.81 -2.62 13.99
CA GLY A 73 2.21 -2.82 13.58
C GLY A 73 3.24 -2.04 14.39
N GLY A 74 2.83 -1.14 15.30
CA GLY A 74 3.72 -0.27 16.05
C GLY A 74 4.67 0.53 15.14
N ALA A 75 5.95 0.60 15.51
CA ALA A 75 6.97 1.27 14.71
C ALA A 75 7.15 0.63 13.31
N ARG A 76 6.98 -0.68 13.17
CA ARG A 76 7.09 -1.36 11.87
C ARG A 76 5.90 -1.05 10.97
N GLY A 77 4.72 -0.88 11.54
CA GLY A 77 3.54 -0.41 10.80
C GLY A 77 3.73 1.01 10.27
N LEU A 78 4.30 1.92 11.08
CA LEU A 78 4.66 3.26 10.62
C LEU A 78 5.73 3.23 9.52
N ALA A 79 6.75 2.38 9.66
CA ALA A 79 7.75 2.17 8.62
C ALA A 79 7.11 1.65 7.32
N ALA A 80 6.20 0.67 7.41
CA ALA A 80 5.47 0.15 6.26
C ALA A 80 4.66 1.25 5.56
N LEU A 81 3.96 2.10 6.31
CA LEU A 81 3.22 3.24 5.76
C LEU A 81 4.14 4.22 5.02
N ALA A 82 5.29 4.57 5.61
CA ALA A 82 6.27 5.46 5.00
C ALA A 82 6.86 4.88 3.70
N ILE A 83 7.19 3.59 3.69
CA ILE A 83 7.74 2.91 2.51
C ILE A 83 6.65 2.79 1.42
N VAL A 84 5.42 2.41 1.77
CA VAL A 84 4.28 2.37 0.84
C VAL A 84 4.07 3.73 0.21
N TRP A 85 4.06 4.81 1.00
CA TRP A 85 3.93 6.17 0.49
C TRP A 85 5.04 6.51 -0.51
N LEU A 86 6.30 6.23 -0.16
CA LEU A 86 7.44 6.51 -1.04
C LEU A 86 7.34 5.73 -2.36
N VAL A 87 7.11 4.41 -2.29
CA VAL A 87 6.97 3.54 -3.46
C VAL A 87 5.82 4.01 -4.34
N THR A 88 4.66 4.29 -3.74
CA THR A 88 3.48 4.80 -4.46
C THR A 88 3.78 6.12 -5.16
N HIS A 89 4.48 7.03 -4.48
CA HIS A 89 4.85 8.32 -5.06
C HIS A 89 5.79 8.17 -6.25
N LEU A 90 6.81 7.32 -6.13
CA LEU A 90 7.79 7.09 -7.19
C LEU A 90 7.13 6.43 -8.42
N LEU A 91 6.32 5.38 -8.20
CA LEU A 91 5.59 4.71 -9.28
C LEU A 91 4.56 5.63 -9.93
N GLY A 92 3.78 6.37 -9.13
CA GLY A 92 2.81 7.33 -9.64
C GLY A 92 3.49 8.40 -10.50
N ARG A 93 4.66 8.90 -10.09
CA ARG A 93 5.42 9.88 -10.88
C ARG A 93 5.97 9.28 -12.17
N TRP A 94 6.49 8.06 -12.09
CA TRP A 94 7.02 7.33 -13.24
C TRP A 94 5.94 7.04 -14.29
N TRP A 95 4.79 6.49 -13.87
CA TRP A 95 3.65 6.26 -14.76
C TRP A 95 3.00 7.54 -15.25
N THR A 96 2.95 8.60 -14.45
CA THR A 96 2.48 9.90 -14.95
C THR A 96 3.36 10.39 -16.09
N ARG A 97 4.68 10.20 -15.99
CA ARG A 97 5.63 10.59 -17.05
C ARG A 97 5.50 9.75 -18.32
N ASP A 98 5.33 8.44 -18.20
CA ASP A 98 5.36 7.52 -19.35
C ASP A 98 3.98 7.24 -19.95
N LEU A 99 2.92 7.29 -19.15
CA LEU A 99 1.55 6.93 -19.54
C LEU A 99 0.58 8.14 -19.54
N GLY A 100 1.05 9.32 -19.12
CA GLY A 100 0.24 10.54 -19.04
C GLY A 100 -0.68 10.62 -17.79
N GLY A 101 -0.57 9.68 -16.86
CA GLY A 101 -1.33 9.65 -15.61
C GLY A 101 -1.55 8.22 -15.11
N LEU A 102 -2.41 8.05 -14.11
CA LEU A 102 -2.82 6.73 -13.62
C LEU A 102 -4.12 6.23 -14.28
N THR A 103 -4.17 4.91 -14.46
CA THR A 103 -5.29 4.10 -14.96
C THR A 103 -5.75 3.08 -13.91
N GLY A 104 -6.87 2.41 -14.17
CA GLY A 104 -7.34 1.28 -13.35
C GLY A 104 -6.26 0.22 -13.11
N ASP A 105 -5.48 -0.12 -14.15
CA ASP A 105 -4.39 -1.10 -14.05
C ASP A 105 -3.25 -0.62 -13.14
N THR A 106 -2.89 0.66 -13.22
CA THR A 106 -1.84 1.22 -12.34
C THR A 106 -2.31 1.29 -10.89
N TYR A 107 -3.59 1.54 -10.62
CA TYR A 107 -4.13 1.46 -9.25
C TYR A 107 -4.11 0.00 -8.75
N GLY A 108 -4.55 -0.95 -9.56
CA GLY A 108 -4.42 -2.38 -9.25
C GLY A 108 -2.98 -2.77 -8.92
N ALA A 109 -2.02 -2.27 -9.70
CA ALA A 109 -0.59 -2.48 -9.45
C ALA A 109 -0.10 -1.79 -8.17
N LEU A 110 -0.52 -0.55 -7.87
CA LEU A 110 -0.20 0.12 -6.61
C LEU A 110 -0.66 -0.70 -5.41
N CYS A 111 -1.92 -1.17 -5.44
CA CYS A 111 -2.50 -1.97 -4.38
C CYS A 111 -1.70 -3.28 -4.17
N GLU A 112 -1.42 -4.03 -5.24
CA GLU A 112 -0.66 -5.28 -5.17
C GLU A 112 0.78 -5.06 -4.65
N ILE A 113 1.47 -4.03 -5.12
CA ILE A 113 2.83 -3.70 -4.71
C ILE A 113 2.85 -3.23 -3.25
N ALA A 114 1.92 -2.37 -2.85
CA ALA A 114 1.80 -1.89 -1.49
C ALA A 114 1.55 -3.04 -0.51
N GLU A 115 0.64 -3.96 -0.84
CA GLU A 115 0.42 -5.17 -0.03
C GLU A 115 1.71 -5.98 0.16
N VAL A 116 2.48 -6.21 -0.91
CA VAL A 116 3.76 -6.93 -0.83
C VAL A 116 4.78 -6.17 0.02
N VAL A 117 4.89 -4.85 -0.12
CA VAL A 117 5.77 -4.01 0.70
C VAL A 117 5.42 -4.09 2.18
N VAL A 118 4.14 -4.06 2.52
CA VAL A 118 3.66 -4.14 3.90
C VAL A 118 3.99 -5.50 4.50
N LEU A 119 3.65 -6.57 3.78
CA LEU A 119 3.96 -7.93 4.20
C LEU A 119 5.46 -8.10 4.40
N ALA A 120 6.29 -7.66 3.45
CA ALA A 120 7.74 -7.71 3.59
C ALA A 120 8.24 -6.92 4.81
N THR A 121 7.77 -5.68 5.00
CA THR A 121 8.24 -4.82 6.10
C THR A 121 7.88 -5.39 7.48
N LEU A 122 6.68 -5.95 7.63
CA LEU A 122 6.22 -6.51 8.90
C LEU A 122 6.86 -7.87 9.22
N THR A 123 7.21 -8.65 8.19
CA THR A 123 7.75 -10.01 8.33
C THR A 123 9.27 -10.09 8.19
N ALA A 124 9.96 -9.03 7.77
CA ALA A 124 11.41 -8.99 7.53
C ALA A 124 12.31 -9.19 8.78
N SER A 125 11.78 -9.60 9.94
CA SER A 125 12.61 -10.14 11.01
C SER A 125 12.73 -11.66 10.87
N ILE A 126 13.64 -12.10 10.01
CA ILE A 126 14.27 -13.42 10.12
C ILE A 126 15.62 -13.20 10.81
N PRO A 127 15.78 -13.44 12.12
CA PRO A 127 17.03 -14.03 12.54
C PRO A 127 17.08 -15.39 11.85
N VAL A 128 17.95 -15.54 10.86
CA VAL A 128 18.36 -16.87 10.39
C VAL A 128 19.14 -17.48 11.54
N HIS A 129 18.42 -18.05 12.51
CA HIS A 129 18.98 -18.89 13.55
C HIS A 129 18.30 -20.25 13.47
N LEU A 130 19.02 -21.14 12.78
CA LEU A 130 19.06 -22.59 12.97
C LEU A 130 17.85 -23.40 12.50
N VAL A 131 17.86 -23.72 11.20
CA VAL A 131 17.74 -25.14 10.82
C VAL A 131 18.97 -25.83 11.42
N GLY A 132 18.82 -26.34 12.63
CA GLY A 132 19.93 -26.86 13.41
C GLY A 132 19.57 -27.06 14.87
N ARG A 133 18.54 -27.87 15.12
CA ARG A 133 18.51 -28.87 16.19
C ARG A 133 17.65 -30.04 15.74
#